data_AF-A0A929K4B9-F1
#
_entry.id   AF-A0A929K4B9-F1
#
_cell.length_a   1.000
_cell.length_b   1.000
_cell.length_c   1.000
_cell.angle_alpha   90.00
_cell.angle_beta   90.00
_cell.angle_gamma   90.00
#
_symmetry.space_group_name_H-M   'P 1'
#
loop_
_entity.id
_entity.type
_entity.pdbx_description
1 polymer ?
#
loop_
_entity_poly.entity_id
_entity_poly.type
_entity_poly.pdbx_seq_one_letter_code
_entity_poly.pdbx_strand_id
1 'polypeptide(L)'
;LFMDTINKLRNKFDNFYVLCAARSTEIEKINEDIPLEFWDKADLTEVIELKELERDQNVELIRLCCNEFNIETSEEVVLSLAAKNERSAGTPLYIVSVLIEFRDGQMKMGDIENLPG
;
A
#
# COMPACT_ATOMS: atom_id res chain seq x y z
N LEU A 1 -16.30 20.46 7.26
CA LEU A 1 -16.67 19.36 6.34
C LEU A 1 -16.46 17.98 6.96
N PHE A 2 -15.23 17.58 7.32
CA PHE A 2 -14.97 16.23 7.86
C PHE A 2 -15.76 15.91 9.15
N MET A 3 -15.70 16.81 10.15
CA MET A 3 -16.46 16.65 11.41
C MET A 3 -17.98 16.64 11.22
N ASP A 4 -18.49 17.48 10.31
CA ASP A 4 -19.92 17.52 10.00
C ASP A 4 -20.38 16.19 9.41
N THR A 5 -19.55 15.57 8.58
CA THR A 5 -19.81 14.25 8.00
C THR A 5 -19.79 13.18 9.09
N ILE A 6 -18.77 13.14 9.96
CA ILE A 6 -18.72 12.16 11.07
C ILE A 6 -19.94 12.29 11.97
N ASN A 7 -20.31 13.51 12.37
CA ASN A 7 -21.46 13.72 13.26
C ASN A 7 -22.79 13.31 12.60
N LYS A 8 -22.97 13.60 11.30
CA LYS A 8 -24.15 13.14 10.55
C LYS A 8 -24.22 11.62 10.46
N LEU A 9 -23.09 10.95 10.26
CA LEU A 9 -23.03 9.49 10.18
C LEU A 9 -23.32 8.83 11.53
N ARG A 10 -22.74 9.34 12.64
CA ARG A 10 -23.03 8.85 14.00
C ARG A 10 -24.52 8.91 14.36
N ASN A 11 -25.22 9.95 13.92
CA ASN A 11 -26.65 10.10 14.20
C ASN A 11 -27.55 9.26 13.30
N LYS A 12 -27.01 8.68 12.21
CA LYS A 12 -27.77 7.90 11.22
C LYS A 12 -27.63 6.39 11.40
N PHE A 13 -26.53 5.93 11.98
CA PHE A 13 -26.20 4.51 12.09
C PHE A 13 -25.97 4.11 13.54
N ASP A 14 -26.55 2.98 13.95
CA ASP A 14 -26.41 2.44 15.32
C ASP A 14 -24.97 2.02 15.64
N ASN A 15 -24.22 1.57 14.62
CA ASN A 15 -22.80 1.24 14.71
C ASN A 15 -22.03 1.89 13.57
N PHE A 16 -20.95 2.59 13.89
CA PHE A 16 -20.12 3.31 12.93
C PHE A 16 -18.65 3.21 13.31
N TYR A 17 -17.81 2.86 12.34
CA TYR A 17 -16.36 2.77 12.48
C TYR A 17 -15.70 3.78 11.54
N VAL A 18 -14.67 4.48 12.02
CA VAL A 18 -13.83 5.37 11.22
C VAL A 18 -12.46 4.72 11.07
N LEU A 19 -12.03 4.52 9.82
CA LEU A 19 -10.66 4.14 9.51
C LEU A 19 -9.93 5.38 8.96
N CYS A 20 -8.86 5.78 9.65
CA CYS A 20 -7.96 6.83 9.20
C CYS A 20 -6.63 6.20 8.76
N ALA A 21 -6.11 6.60 7.61
CA ALA A 21 -4.80 6.18 7.13
C ALA A 21 -3.93 7.41 6.87
N ALA A 22 -2.70 7.41 7.38
CA ALA A 22 -1.73 8.47 7.19
C ALA A 22 -0.37 7.87 6.80
N ARG A 23 0.45 8.64 6.08
CA ARG A 23 1.82 8.26 5.73
C ARG A 23 2.83 8.50 6.86
N SER A 24 2.42 9.19 7.92
CA SER A 24 3.24 9.50 9.08
C SER A 24 2.41 9.38 10.35
N THR A 25 3.05 8.93 11.42
CA THR A 25 2.51 8.93 12.78
C THR A 25 2.77 10.27 13.49
N GLU A 26 3.64 11.13 12.94
CA GLU A 26 3.86 12.47 13.47
C GLU A 26 2.67 13.35 13.11
N ILE A 27 1.82 13.65 14.10
CA ILE A 27 0.57 14.39 13.93
C ILE A 27 0.79 15.73 13.22
N GLU A 28 1.91 16.39 13.48
CA GLU A 28 2.34 17.64 12.84
C GLU A 28 2.53 17.53 11.31
N LYS A 29 2.79 16.31 10.82
CA LYS A 29 2.93 15.98 9.39
C LYS A 29 1.63 15.41 8.80
N ILE A 30 0.60 15.17 9.61
CA ILE A 30 -0.70 14.66 9.17
C ILE A 30 -1.58 15.85 8.76
N ASN A 31 -1.52 16.20 7.48
CA ASN A 31 -2.41 17.09 6.73
C ASN A 31 -2.86 18.38 7.47
N GLU A 32 -2.33 19.53 7.03
CA GLU A 32 -2.64 20.87 7.58
C GLU A 32 -4.14 21.21 7.61
N ASP A 33 -4.98 20.52 6.83
CA ASP A 33 -6.43 20.72 6.77
C ASP A 33 -7.19 20.17 8.00
N ILE A 34 -6.57 19.30 8.81
CA ILE A 34 -7.21 18.72 10.00
C ILE A 34 -6.57 19.34 11.26
N PRO A 35 -7.33 20.05 12.09
CA PRO A 35 -6.80 20.65 13.31
C PRO A 35 -6.18 19.59 14.24
N LEU A 36 -5.03 19.86 14.86
CA LEU A 36 -4.37 18.94 15.80
C LEU A 36 -5.31 18.47 16.91
N GLU A 37 -6.16 19.36 17.42
CA GLU A 37 -7.17 19.05 18.44
C GLU A 37 -8.15 17.94 18.03
N PHE A 38 -8.33 17.69 16.73
CA PHE A 38 -9.14 16.57 16.27
C PHE A 38 -8.50 15.24 16.70
N TRP A 39 -7.20 15.09 16.50
CA TRP A 39 -6.48 13.85 16.80
C TRP A 39 -6.46 13.56 18.30
N ASP A 40 -6.34 14.61 19.13
CA ASP A 40 -6.46 14.49 20.58
C ASP A 40 -7.86 14.05 21.04
N LYS A 41 -8.90 14.47 20.32
CA LYS A 41 -10.32 14.18 20.65
C LYS A 41 -10.86 12.93 19.96
N ALA A 42 -10.18 12.42 18.93
CA ALA A 42 -10.65 11.32 18.11
C ALA A 42 -10.68 9.98 18.85
N ASP A 43 -10.07 9.91 20.05
CA ASP A 43 -9.97 8.72 20.91
C ASP A 43 -9.69 7.47 20.07
N LEU A 44 -8.54 7.49 19.37
CA LEU A 44 -8.13 6.42 18.48
C LEU A 44 -7.93 5.13 19.29
N THR A 45 -8.97 4.29 19.27
CA THR A 45 -9.00 3.04 20.03
C THR A 45 -7.90 2.05 19.63
N GLU A 46 -7.45 2.11 18.38
CA GLU A 46 -6.41 1.23 17.84
C GLU A 46 -5.54 2.00 16.84
N VAL A 47 -4.22 1.92 17.02
CA VAL A 47 -3.23 2.47 16.10
C VAL A 47 -2.43 1.31 15.55
N ILE A 48 -2.53 1.09 14.24
CA ILE A 48 -1.81 0.03 13.53
C ILE A 48 -0.72 0.67 12.68
N GLU A 49 0.53 0.39 13.03
CA GLU A 49 1.67 0.78 12.21
C GLU A 49 1.89 -0.25 11.10
N LEU A 50 1.65 0.17 9.86
CA LEU A 50 1.98 -0.64 8.69
C LEU A 50 3.47 -0.52 8.41
N LYS A 51 4.19 -1.63 8.56
CA LYS A 51 5.60 -1.72 8.21
C LYS A 51 5.77 -1.86 6.70
N GLU A 52 6.93 -1.44 6.20
CA GLU A 52 7.38 -1.79 4.86
C GLU A 52 7.49 -3.31 4.72
N LEU A 53 7.23 -3.82 3.51
CA LEU A 53 7.35 -5.26 3.24
C LEU A 53 8.82 -5.68 3.28
N GLU A 54 9.09 -6.75 4.01
CA GLU A 54 10.38 -7.43 3.96
C GLU A 54 10.57 -8.12 2.60
N ARG A 55 11.82 -8.44 2.27
CA ARG A 55 12.20 -9.08 1.01
C ARG A 55 11.35 -10.30 0.67
N ASP A 56 11.20 -11.21 1.64
CA ASP A 56 10.50 -12.46 1.43
C ASP A 56 9.00 -12.23 1.17
N GLN A 57 8.42 -11.20 1.78
CA GLN A 57 7.04 -10.79 1.55
C GLN A 57 6.86 -10.15 0.17
N ASN A 58 7.84 -9.38 -0.31
CA ASN A 58 7.84 -8.86 -1.69
C ASN A 58 7.90 -10.00 -2.71
N VAL A 59 8.78 -10.98 -2.49
CA VAL A 59 8.89 -12.17 -3.35
C VAL A 59 7.57 -12.94 -3.37
N GLU A 60 6.95 -13.17 -2.21
CA GLU A 60 5.65 -13.85 -2.11
C GLU A 60 4.54 -13.09 -2.84
N LEU A 61 4.46 -11.77 -2.64
CA LEU A 61 3.49 -10.91 -3.33
C LEU A 61 3.67 -10.97 -4.85
N ILE A 62 4.92 -10.90 -5.34
CA ILE A 62 5.20 -11.02 -6.78
C ILE A 62 4.71 -12.36 -7.31
N ARG A 63 5.00 -13.48 -6.62
CA ARG A 63 4.53 -14.81 -7.03
C ARG A 63 3.00 -14.90 -7.04
N LEU A 64 2.33 -14.35 -6.03
CA LEU A 64 0.87 -14.29 -5.98
C LEU A 64 0.31 -13.50 -7.17
N CYS A 65 0.90 -12.34 -7.48
CA CYS A 65 0.50 -11.54 -8.65
C CYS A 65 0.77 -12.27 -9.97
N CYS A 66 1.90 -12.96 -10.12
CA CYS A 66 2.17 -13.75 -11.33
C CYS A 66 1.15 -14.87 -11.52
N ASN A 67 0.77 -15.56 -10.44
CA ASN A 67 -0.26 -16.60 -10.50
C ASN A 67 -1.65 -16.01 -10.82
N GLU A 68 -2.04 -14.93 -10.14
CA GLU A 68 -3.35 -14.28 -10.32
C GLU A 68 -3.51 -13.66 -11.71
N PHE A 69 -2.44 -13.07 -12.26
CA PHE A 69 -2.44 -12.44 -13.57
C PHE A 69 -1.98 -13.38 -14.69
N ASN A 70 -1.77 -14.67 -14.40
CA ASN A 70 -1.35 -15.69 -15.36
C ASN A 70 -0.09 -15.27 -16.15
N ILE A 71 0.95 -14.85 -15.42
CA ILE A 71 2.23 -14.37 -15.97
C ILE A 71 3.24 -15.50 -15.92
N GLU A 72 3.75 -15.90 -17.08
CA GLU A 72 4.87 -16.83 -17.18
C GLU A 72 6.18 -16.11 -16.87
N THR A 73 6.89 -16.53 -15.83
CA THR A 73 8.15 -15.92 -15.42
C THR A 73 9.09 -16.92 -14.76
N SER A 74 10.40 -16.64 -14.79
CA SER A 74 11.40 -17.40 -14.05
C SER A 74 11.54 -16.90 -12.61
N GLU A 75 12.04 -17.75 -11.73
CA GLU A 75 12.34 -17.39 -10.34
C GLU A 75 13.41 -16.28 -10.25
N GLU A 76 14.36 -16.25 -11.19
CA GLU A 76 15.38 -15.19 -11.27
C GLU A 76 14.75 -13.80 -11.50
N VAL A 77 13.74 -13.72 -12.38
CA VAL A 77 12.99 -12.48 -12.65
C VAL A 77 12.22 -12.02 -11.40
N VAL A 78 11.60 -12.97 -10.67
CA VAL A 78 10.91 -12.67 -9.40
C VAL A 78 11.86 -12.06 -8.37
N LEU A 79 13.02 -12.71 -8.16
CA LEU A 79 14.02 -12.23 -7.20
C LEU A 79 14.63 -10.88 -7.61
N SER A 80 14.79 -10.65 -8.91
CA SER A 80 15.26 -9.38 -9.46
C SER A 80 14.24 -8.26 -9.25
N LEU A 81 12.96 -8.53 -9.51
CA LEU A 81 11.88 -7.56 -9.28
C LEU A 81 11.77 -7.17 -7.80
N ALA A 82 11.85 -8.15 -6.88
CA ALA A 82 11.85 -7.89 -5.44
C ALA A 82 13.03 -7.00 -5.02
N ALA A 83 14.24 -7.32 -5.50
CA ALA A 83 15.44 -6.53 -5.22
C ALA A 83 15.37 -5.11 -5.80
N LYS A 84 14.67 -4.93 -6.94
CA LYS A 84 14.43 -3.60 -7.51
C LYS A 84 13.44 -2.81 -6.66
N ASN A 85 12.31 -3.40 -6.29
CA ASN A 85 11.30 -2.79 -5.43
C ASN A 85 11.89 -2.29 -4.09
N GLU A 86 12.78 -3.05 -3.45
CA GLU A 86 13.48 -2.63 -2.23
C GLU A 86 14.29 -1.33 -2.39
N ARG A 87 14.93 -1.13 -3.55
CA ARG A 87 15.75 0.05 -3.82
C ARG A 87 14.92 1.30 -4.08
N SER A 88 13.67 1.13 -4.49
CA SER A 88 12.74 2.20 -4.88
C SER A 88 11.91 2.76 -3.72
N ALA A 89 12.16 2.34 -2.46
CA ALA A 89 11.17 2.44 -1.38
C ALA A 89 9.81 1.84 -1.81
N GLY A 90 9.88 0.76 -2.57
CA GLY A 90 8.81 0.27 -3.41
C GLY A 90 7.65 -0.30 -2.61
N THR A 91 6.50 0.35 -2.76
CA THR A 91 5.26 -0.05 -2.11
C THR A 91 4.70 -1.33 -2.75
N PRO A 92 3.87 -2.12 -2.03
CA PRO A 92 3.11 -3.23 -2.63
C PRO A 92 2.36 -2.83 -3.90
N LEU A 93 1.89 -1.58 -3.95
CA LEU A 93 1.19 -1.02 -5.10
C LEU A 93 2.10 -0.94 -6.34
N TYR A 94 3.40 -0.68 -6.20
CA TYR A 94 4.33 -0.69 -7.32
C TYR A 94 4.42 -2.08 -7.96
N ILE A 95 4.61 -3.13 -7.15
CA ILE A 95 4.65 -4.53 -7.62
C ILE A 95 3.39 -4.86 -8.43
N VAL A 96 2.20 -4.57 -7.88
CA VAL A 96 0.93 -4.84 -8.54
C VAL A 96 0.80 -4.04 -9.84
N SER A 97 1.19 -2.76 -9.82
CA SER A 97 1.08 -1.87 -10.99
C SER A 97 2.02 -2.26 -12.12
N VAL A 98 3.18 -2.83 -11.81
CA VAL A 98 4.09 -3.37 -12.83
C VAL A 98 3.52 -4.66 -13.41
N LEU A 99 3.12 -5.60 -12.54
CA LEU A 99 2.76 -6.95 -12.99
C LEU A 99 1.43 -6.98 -13.74
N ILE A 100 0.49 -6.08 -13.45
CA ILE A 100 -0.78 -6.03 -14.17
C ILE A 100 -0.62 -5.75 -15.67
N GLU A 101 0.46 -5.05 -16.07
CA GLU A 101 0.78 -4.76 -17.48
C GLU A 101 1.23 -6.02 -18.24
N PHE A 102 1.61 -7.09 -17.54
CA PHE A 102 2.05 -8.36 -18.13
C PHE A 102 0.98 -9.47 -18.06
N ARG A 103 -0.27 -9.12 -17.73
CA ARG A 103 -1.38 -10.07 -17.60
C ARG A 103 -1.52 -10.96 -18.84
N ASP A 104 -1.70 -12.26 -18.61
CA ASP A 104 -1.81 -13.30 -19.63
C ASP A 104 -0.59 -13.35 -20.58
N GLY A 105 0.57 -12.92 -20.08
CA GLY A 105 1.80 -12.76 -20.83
C GLY A 105 3.00 -13.42 -20.17
N GLN A 106 4.19 -12.91 -20.51
CA GLN A 106 5.46 -13.38 -19.98
C GLN A 106 6.30 -12.19 -19.51
N MET A 107 7.05 -12.38 -18.43
CA MET A 107 7.99 -11.37 -17.93
C MET A 107 9.43 -11.91 -18.00
N LYS A 108 10.35 -11.08 -18.48
CA LYS A 108 11.78 -11.43 -18.66
C LYS A 108 12.67 -10.44 -17.93
N MET A 109 13.94 -10.82 -17.77
CA MET A 109 14.95 -9.98 -17.10
C MET A 109 15.09 -8.59 -17.74
N GLY A 110 15.07 -8.52 -19.08
CA GLY A 110 15.14 -7.23 -19.79
C GLY A 110 13.97 -6.30 -19.48
N ASP A 111 12.79 -6.83 -19.13
CA ASP A 111 11.66 -6.01 -18.72
C ASP A 111 11.94 -5.34 -17.37
N ILE A 112 12.54 -6.09 -16.43
CA ILE A 112 12.93 -5.57 -15.12
C ILE A 112 13.95 -4.44 -15.24
N GLU A 113 14.94 -4.56 -16.12
CA GLU A 113 15.98 -3.55 -16.32
C GLU A 113 15.40 -2.20 -16.74
N ASN A 114 14.34 -2.21 -17.55
CA ASN A 114 13.70 -1.01 -18.10
C ASN A 114 12.70 -0.33 -17.15
N LEU A 115 12.31 -0.98 -16.05
CA LEU A 115 11.43 -0.37 -15.05
C LEU A 115 12.11 0.82 -14.35
N PRO A 116 11.36 1.83 -13.89
CA PRO A 116 11.91 2.88 -13.04
C PRO A 116 12.51 2.27 -11.76
N GLY A 117 13.60 2.89 -11.29
CA GLY A 117 14.31 2.50 -10.08
C GLY A 117 13.72 3.12 -8.83
#